data_AF-A0A5A9ZNM0-F1
#
_entry.id   AF-A0A5A9ZNM0-F1
#
_cell.length_a   1.000
_cell.length_b   1.000
_cell.length_c   1.000
_cell.angle_alpha   90.00
_cell.angle_beta   90.00
_cell.angle_gamma   90.00
#
_symmetry.space_group_name_H-M   'P 1'
#
loop_
_entity.id
_entity.type
_entity.pdbx_description
1 polymer ?
#
loop_
_entity_poly.entity_id
_entity_poly.type
_entity_poly.pdbx_seq_one_letter_code
_entity_poly.pdbx_strand_id
1 'polypeptide(L)'
;MTAPVAQTEADGDEHGVAFVLPASLTAATAAVPADSRVRVRQVPDRVAAAVRYSGRWSESAFRGHLADLEVGIDRAGLVVTGPPRYARFEPHFTPWFLRRNEGVQDVVWLDGD
;
A
#
# COMPACT_ATOMS: atom_id res chain seq x y z
N MET A 1 7.62 11.59 -10.92
CA MET A 1 6.64 10.85 -10.09
C MET A 1 7.22 9.48 -9.79
N THR A 2 6.97 8.97 -8.59
CA THR A 2 7.39 7.64 -8.13
C THR A 2 6.17 6.71 -8.12
N ALA A 3 6.43 5.42 -8.06
CA ALA A 3 5.45 4.37 -7.86
C ALA A 3 5.93 3.45 -6.73
N PRO A 4 5.01 2.79 -6.00
CA PRO A 4 3.55 2.86 -6.11
C PRO A 4 2.95 4.13 -5.47
N VAL A 5 1.70 4.42 -5.83
CA VAL A 5 0.80 5.26 -5.02
C VAL A 5 0.06 4.33 -4.07
N ALA A 6 0.21 4.56 -2.77
CA ALA A 6 -0.44 3.76 -1.74
C ALA A 6 -1.73 4.46 -1.25
N GLN A 7 -2.76 3.67 -1.02
CA GLN A 7 -4.01 4.12 -0.42
C GLN A 7 -4.33 3.27 0.82
N THR A 8 -4.81 3.94 1.86
CA THR A 8 -5.23 3.31 3.11
C THR A 8 -6.61 3.85 3.50
N GLU A 9 -7.49 2.95 3.94
CA GLU A 9 -8.75 3.36 4.57
C GLU A 9 -8.41 4.09 5.89
N ALA A 10 -8.94 5.30 6.07
CA ALA A 10 -8.91 5.99 7.35
C ALA A 10 -10.27 5.82 8.04
N ASP A 11 -10.34 6.09 9.35
CA ASP A 11 -11.61 6.04 10.07
C ASP A 11 -12.64 7.01 9.44
N GLY A 12 -13.82 6.49 9.06
CA GLY A 12 -14.88 7.25 8.38
C GLY A 12 -14.86 7.12 6.85
N ASP A 13 -15.41 8.13 6.13
CA ASP A 13 -15.43 8.22 4.66
C ASP A 13 -14.14 8.84 4.08
N GLU A 14 -13.05 8.87 4.84
CA GLU A 14 -11.78 9.49 4.43
C GLU A 14 -10.77 8.45 3.90
N HIS A 15 -10.06 8.81 2.83
CA HIS A 15 -9.00 7.98 2.26
C HIS A 15 -7.65 8.67 2.34
N GLY A 16 -6.68 8.01 2.95
CA GLY A 16 -5.28 8.44 2.92
C GLY A 16 -4.62 8.07 1.60
N VAL A 17 -3.99 9.04 0.91
CA VAL A 17 -3.18 8.80 -0.28
C VAL A 17 -1.73 9.17 0.01
N ALA A 18 -0.82 8.23 -0.25
CA ALA A 18 0.61 8.42 -0.02
C ALA A 18 1.43 8.23 -1.29
N PHE A 19 2.46 9.07 -1.42
CA PHE A 19 3.48 9.00 -2.46
C PHE A 19 4.84 8.72 -1.82
N VAL A 20 5.63 7.85 -2.44
CA VAL A 20 6.97 7.53 -1.97
C VAL A 20 7.95 8.61 -2.46
N LEU A 21 8.80 9.14 -1.59
CA LEU A 21 9.84 10.07 -2.05
C LEU A 21 10.88 9.32 -2.91
N PRO A 22 11.46 9.96 -3.95
CA PRO A 22 12.61 9.42 -4.66
C PRO A 22 13.76 9.12 -3.68
N ALA A 23 14.57 8.09 -3.98
CA ALA A 23 15.67 7.66 -3.11
C ALA A 23 16.74 8.74 -2.84
N SER A 24 16.82 9.78 -3.68
CA SER A 24 17.71 10.93 -3.48
C SER A 24 17.22 11.93 -2.42
N LEU A 25 15.99 11.79 -1.93
CA LEU A 25 15.38 12.69 -0.95
C LEU A 25 15.16 11.98 0.39
N THR A 26 15.21 12.76 1.45
CA THR A 26 14.88 12.35 2.82
C THR A 26 13.75 13.23 3.36
N ALA A 27 13.17 12.87 4.50
CA ALA A 27 12.19 13.74 5.15
C ALA A 27 12.75 15.14 5.49
N ALA A 28 14.05 15.24 5.77
CA ALA A 28 14.72 16.49 6.08
C ALA A 28 15.06 17.34 4.84
N THR A 29 15.20 16.71 3.66
CA THR A 29 15.60 17.38 2.41
C THR A 29 14.45 17.55 1.42
N ALA A 30 13.29 16.95 1.69
CA ALA A 30 12.09 17.14 0.89
C ALA A 30 11.58 18.59 0.97
N ALA A 31 11.07 19.10 -0.15
CA ALA A 31 10.43 20.41 -0.16
C ALA A 31 9.21 20.44 0.77
N VAL A 32 9.02 21.55 1.46
CA VAL A 32 7.84 21.76 2.31
C VAL A 32 6.59 21.80 1.42
N PRO A 33 5.58 20.95 1.70
CA PRO A 33 4.35 20.96 0.91
C PRO A 33 3.63 22.32 0.99
N ALA A 34 3.15 22.82 -0.14
CA ALA A 34 2.37 24.06 -0.19
C ALA A 34 0.95 23.91 0.40
N ASP A 35 0.40 22.69 0.39
CA ASP A 35 -0.89 22.38 0.99
C ASP A 35 -0.71 21.85 2.41
N SER A 36 -1.35 22.50 3.38
CA SER A 36 -1.27 22.15 4.80
C SER A 36 -1.98 20.85 5.16
N ARG A 37 -2.62 20.14 4.23
CA ARG A 37 -3.12 18.77 4.44
C ARG A 37 -2.07 17.71 4.11
N VAL A 38 -1.04 18.09 3.36
CA VAL A 38 0.06 17.20 2.98
C VAL A 38 1.17 17.26 4.02
N ARG A 39 1.68 16.11 4.41
CA ARG A 39 2.76 15.96 5.39
C ARG A 39 3.80 15.00 4.86
N VAL A 40 5.07 15.34 5.08
CA VAL A 40 6.18 14.41 4.88
C VAL A 40 6.34 13.62 6.17
N ARG A 41 6.31 12.30 6.08
CA ARG A 41 6.44 11.39 7.22
C ARG A 41 7.45 10.30 6.92
N GLN A 42 8.29 9.97 7.89
CA GLN A 42 9.07 8.75 7.82
C GLN A 42 8.18 7.55 8.15
N VAL A 43 8.20 6.57 7.24
CA VAL A 43 7.58 5.27 7.44
C VAL A 43 8.71 4.31 7.81
N PRO A 44 8.68 3.67 8.99
CA PRO A 44 9.71 2.69 9.35
C PRO A 44 9.65 1.49 8.42
N ASP A 45 10.75 0.76 8.33
CA ASP A 45 10.82 -0.49 7.58
C ASP A 45 9.87 -1.52 8.18
N ARG A 46 9.24 -2.32 7.32
CA ARG A 46 8.24 -3.33 7.70
C ARG A 46 8.33 -4.53 6.77
N VAL A 47 8.03 -5.70 7.32
CA VAL A 47 7.77 -6.90 6.53
C VAL A 47 6.29 -6.86 6.12
N ALA A 48 6.03 -7.13 4.85
CA ALA A 48 4.68 -7.15 4.31
C ALA A 48 4.51 -8.34 3.36
N ALA A 49 3.34 -8.97 3.45
CA ALA A 49 2.86 -9.91 2.45
C ALA A 49 2.09 -9.13 1.37
N ALA A 50 2.22 -9.55 0.12
CA ALA A 50 1.58 -8.88 -1.00
C ALA A 50 0.92 -9.89 -1.95
N VAL A 51 -0.26 -9.55 -2.44
CA VAL A 51 -0.94 -10.26 -3.52
C VAL A 51 -1.03 -9.36 -4.74
N ARG A 52 -0.54 -9.85 -5.89
CA ARG A 52 -0.63 -9.15 -7.16
C ARG A 52 -1.89 -9.57 -7.91
N TYR A 53 -2.57 -8.60 -8.50
CA TYR A 53 -3.70 -8.84 -9.40
C TYR A 53 -3.79 -7.78 -10.51
N SER A 54 -4.58 -8.07 -11.54
CA SER A 54 -4.84 -7.18 -12.68
C SER A 54 -6.31 -6.80 -12.73
N GLY A 55 -6.65 -5.66 -13.32
CA GLY A 55 -8.06 -5.28 -13.46
C GLY A 55 -8.31 -3.78 -13.36
N ARG A 56 -9.59 -3.45 -13.47
CA ARG A 56 -10.09 -2.13 -13.04
C ARG A 56 -10.03 -2.04 -11.51
N TRP A 57 -10.03 -0.80 -11.02
CA TRP A 57 -10.22 -0.56 -9.61
C TRP A 57 -11.66 -0.91 -9.23
N SER A 58 -11.83 -1.87 -8.32
CA SER A 58 -13.05 -2.04 -7.55
C SER A 58 -12.68 -2.48 -6.13
N GLU A 59 -13.39 -1.93 -5.16
CA GLU A 59 -13.26 -2.33 -3.76
C GLU A 59 -13.52 -3.83 -3.58
N SER A 60 -14.50 -4.38 -4.31
CA SER A 60 -14.80 -5.81 -4.30
C SER A 60 -13.63 -6.69 -4.75
N ALA A 61 -12.91 -6.29 -5.80
CA ALA A 61 -11.76 -7.05 -6.28
C ALA A 61 -10.60 -6.96 -5.28
N PHE A 62 -10.39 -5.77 -4.70
CA PHE A 62 -9.41 -5.59 -3.63
C PHE A 62 -9.72 -6.46 -2.41
N ARG A 63 -10.95 -6.42 -1.88
CA ARG A 63 -11.37 -7.24 -0.72
C ARG A 63 -11.28 -8.73 -1.02
N GLY A 64 -11.64 -9.17 -2.23
CA GLY A 64 -11.51 -10.57 -2.64
C GLY A 64 -10.07 -11.06 -2.62
N HIS A 65 -9.15 -10.33 -3.26
CA HIS A 65 -7.74 -10.68 -3.25
C HIS A 65 -7.09 -10.55 -1.86
N LEU A 66 -7.53 -9.59 -1.05
CA LEU A 66 -7.06 -9.45 0.32
C LEU A 66 -7.45 -10.66 1.18
N ALA A 67 -8.66 -11.19 1.04
CA ALA A 67 -9.07 -12.40 1.74
C ALA A 67 -8.20 -13.61 1.33
N ASP A 68 -7.86 -13.75 0.05
CA ASP A 68 -6.93 -14.79 -0.41
C ASP A 68 -5.52 -14.62 0.20
N LEU A 69 -5.06 -13.37 0.31
CA LEU A 69 -3.79 -13.03 0.95
C LEU A 69 -3.78 -13.39 2.44
N GLU A 70 -4.84 -13.07 3.18
CA GLU A 70 -4.99 -13.38 4.61
C GLU A 70 -4.94 -14.88 4.87
N VAL A 71 -5.60 -15.69 4.03
CA VAL A 71 -5.50 -17.15 4.08
C VAL A 71 -4.07 -17.63 3.84
N GLY A 72 -3.34 -16.98 2.93
CA GLY A 72 -1.92 -17.27 2.68
C GLY A 72 -1.01 -16.91 3.86
N ILE A 73 -1.26 -15.76 4.50
CA ILE A 73 -0.54 -15.29 5.69
C ILE A 73 -0.72 -16.29 6.85
N ASP A 74 -1.96 -16.70 7.12
CA ASP A 74 -2.27 -17.67 8.18
C ASP A 74 -1.57 -19.00 7.95
N ARG A 75 -1.62 -19.53 6.72
CA ARG A 75 -0.91 -20.77 6.34
C ARG A 75 0.61 -20.67 6.48
N ALA A 76 1.17 -19.46 6.35
CA ALA A 76 2.60 -19.22 6.52
C ALA A 76 2.99 -19.04 8.00
N GLY A 77 2.05 -19.06 8.94
CA GLY A 77 2.31 -18.83 10.37
C GLY A 77 2.69 -17.38 10.69
N LEU A 78 2.30 -16.45 9.82
CA LEU A 78 2.57 -15.02 9.97
C LEU A 78 1.39 -14.32 10.65
N VAL A 79 1.66 -13.23 11.37
CA VAL A 79 0.64 -12.43 12.05
C VAL A 79 0.49 -11.10 11.36
N VAL A 80 -0.76 -10.75 11.05
CA VAL A 80 -1.13 -9.44 10.49
C VAL A 80 -0.90 -8.32 11.50
N THR A 81 -0.31 -7.21 11.06
CA THR A 81 -0.15 -5.99 11.87
C THR A 81 -0.69 -4.77 11.12
N GLY A 82 -1.59 -4.01 11.74
CA GLY A 82 -2.15 -2.80 11.15
C GLY A 82 -3.05 -3.03 9.92
N PRO A 83 -3.54 -1.94 9.29
CA PRO A 83 -4.52 -2.02 8.21
C PRO A 83 -3.88 -2.44 6.87
N PRO A 84 -4.66 -3.09 5.99
CA PRO A 84 -4.24 -3.39 4.63
C PRO A 84 -4.09 -2.10 3.82
N ARG A 85 -3.27 -2.18 2.77
CA ARG A 85 -3.04 -1.06 1.86
C ARG A 85 -3.10 -1.51 0.41
N TYR A 86 -3.66 -0.63 -0.40
CA TYR A 86 -3.75 -0.82 -1.83
C TYR A 86 -2.61 -0.06 -2.52
N ALA A 87 -1.82 -0.76 -3.33
CA ALA A 87 -0.70 -0.17 -4.06
C ALA A 87 -0.97 -0.20 -5.57
N ARG A 88 -0.92 1.00 -6.18
CA ARG A 88 -1.11 1.20 -7.62
C ARG A 88 0.18 1.64 -8.28
N PHE A 89 0.53 1.00 -9.39
CA PHE A 89 1.79 1.26 -10.07
C PHE A 89 1.60 2.06 -11.36
N GLU A 90 0.50 1.84 -12.08
CA GLU A 90 0.31 2.41 -13.41
C GLU A 90 -0.56 3.67 -13.43
N PRO A 91 -0.26 4.61 -14.35
CA PRO A 91 -1.04 5.84 -14.55
C PRO A 91 -2.47 5.56 -15.06
N HIS A 92 -3.31 6.61 -15.08
CA HIS A 92 -4.73 6.48 -15.45
C HIS A 92 -4.99 6.01 -16.89
N PHE A 93 -4.04 6.20 -17.81
CA PHE A 93 -4.19 5.89 -19.23
C PHE A 93 -3.79 4.44 -19.58
N THR A 94 -3.15 3.70 -18.66
CA THR A 94 -2.81 2.29 -18.92
C THR A 94 -4.09 1.45 -19.05
N PRO A 95 -4.24 0.64 -20.13
CA PRO A 95 -5.36 -0.28 -20.28
C PRO A 95 -5.51 -1.19 -19.06
N TRP A 96 -6.74 -1.40 -18.60
CA TRP A 96 -7.01 -2.04 -17.29
C TRP A 96 -6.46 -3.46 -17.15
N PHE A 97 -6.36 -4.21 -18.25
CA PHE A 97 -5.80 -5.57 -18.28
C PHE A 97 -4.26 -5.61 -18.23
N LEU A 98 -3.59 -4.45 -18.40
CA LEU A 98 -2.14 -4.31 -18.27
C LEU A 98 -1.73 -3.69 -16.94
N ARG A 99 -2.69 -3.37 -16.06
CA ARG A 99 -2.41 -2.76 -14.75
C ARG A 99 -1.92 -3.83 -13.76
N ARG A 100 -0.96 -3.44 -12.92
CA ARG A 100 -0.53 -4.16 -11.73
C ARG A 100 -1.12 -3.45 -10.53
N ASN A 101 -1.94 -4.19 -9.79
CA ASN A 101 -2.43 -3.76 -8.50
C ASN A 101 -1.91 -4.74 -7.46
N GLU A 102 -1.65 -4.22 -6.26
CA GLU A 102 -1.27 -5.06 -5.13
C GLU A 102 -2.14 -4.75 -3.91
N GLY A 103 -2.62 -5.81 -3.27
CA GLY A 103 -3.07 -5.76 -1.89
C GLY A 103 -1.89 -6.09 -1.00
N VAL A 104 -1.58 -5.22 -0.04
CA VAL A 104 -0.41 -5.33 0.82
C VAL A 104 -0.87 -5.33 2.26
N GLN A 105 -0.45 -6.34 3.02
CA GLN A 105 -0.72 -6.47 4.45
C GLN A 105 0.60 -6.56 5.20
N ASP A 106 0.79 -5.66 6.16
CA ASP A 106 1.91 -5.72 7.09
C ASP A 106 1.81 -6.98 7.95
N VAL A 107 2.95 -7.65 8.15
CA VAL A 107 3.03 -8.91 8.89
C VAL A 107 4.29 -8.98 9.75
N VAL A 108 4.25 -9.85 10.75
CA VAL A 108 5.41 -10.23 11.58
C VAL A 108 5.43 -11.75 11.76
N TRP A 109 6.60 -12.30 12.08
CA TRP A 109 6.72 -13.67 12.55
C TRP A 109 6.32 -13.76 14.01
N LEU A 110 5.71 -14.87 14.42
CA LEU A 110 5.35 -15.11 15.82
C LEU A 110 6.56 -15.07 16.78
N ASP A 111 7.74 -15.39 16.26
CA ASP A 111 8.97 -15.53 17.06
C ASP A 111 9.91 -14.30 17.01
N GLY A 112 9.52 -13.22 16.31
CA GLY A 112 10.12 -11.90 16.50
C GLY A 112 11.42 -11.55 15.73
N ASP A 113 11.71 -12.18 14.59
CA ASP A 113 12.80 -11.76 13.68
C ASP A 113 12.31 -11.42 12.27
#